data_AF-A0A924SE75-F1
#
_entry.id   AF-A0A924SE75-F1
#
_cell.length_a   1.000
_cell.length_b   1.000
_cell.length_c   1.000
_cell.angle_alpha   90.00
_cell.angle_beta   90.00
_cell.angle_gamma   90.00
#
_symmetry.space_group_name_H-M   'P 1'
#
loop_
_entity.id
_entity.type
_entity.pdbx_description
1 polymer ?
#
loop_
_entity_poly.entity_id
_entity_poly.type
_entity_poly.pdbx_seq_one_letter_code
_entity_poly.pdbx_strand_id
1 'polypeptide(L)'
;MFIVSLLTNPATPLLDRAIVESLRNAWGGGDARWLDPGIAAEFAVEAMPINRWQVWESLQTLRVDLVLQAAKGRKKRLLIADMDSTMIQQECIDELANEAGVGAHVAGITARAMNGELDFEDALRERVGLLRGLSESVITTVIRDRITLMPGGR
;
A
#
# COMPACT_ATOMS: atom_id res chain seq x y z
N MET A 1 19.42 -6.34 17.16
CA MET A 1 19.13 -7.00 15.88
C MET A 1 17.84 -6.47 15.23
N PHE A 2 17.96 -6.07 13.97
CA PHE A 2 16.88 -5.63 13.08
C PHE A 2 16.86 -6.51 11.83
N ILE A 3 15.71 -6.59 11.19
CA ILE A 3 15.57 -7.16 9.86
C ILE A 3 15.41 -6.02 8.87
N VAL A 4 16.27 -6.03 7.86
CA VAL A 4 16.19 -5.19 6.67
C VAL A 4 15.41 -5.96 5.63
N SER A 5 14.36 -5.38 5.08
CA SER A 5 13.61 -5.93 3.95
C SER A 5 13.67 -4.95 2.80
N LEU A 6 14.03 -5.47 1.62
CA LEU A 6 14.04 -4.75 0.35
C LEU A 6 12.89 -5.31 -0.50
N LEU A 7 12.10 -4.42 -1.09
CA LEU A 7 10.90 -4.78 -1.84
C LEU A 7 10.85 -3.97 -3.15
N THR A 8 10.35 -4.58 -4.22
CA THR A 8 9.99 -3.87 -5.46
C THR A 8 8.58 -4.23 -5.88
N ASN A 9 7.98 -3.43 -6.76
CA ASN A 9 6.68 -3.74 -7.34
C ASN A 9 6.70 -5.13 -8.03
N PRO A 10 5.82 -6.07 -7.65
CA PRO A 10 5.74 -7.40 -8.27
C PRO A 10 5.50 -7.39 -9.79
N ALA A 11 4.85 -6.36 -10.31
CA ALA A 11 4.63 -6.19 -11.76
C ALA A 11 5.92 -5.81 -12.51
N THR A 12 6.92 -5.31 -11.80
CA THR A 12 8.24 -4.95 -12.33
C THR A 12 9.33 -5.44 -11.35
N PRO A 13 9.60 -6.75 -11.32
CA PRO A 13 10.53 -7.36 -10.36
C PRO A 13 11.98 -6.97 -10.69
N LEU A 14 12.45 -5.89 -10.08
CA LEU A 14 13.73 -5.25 -10.38
C LEU A 14 14.75 -5.39 -9.24
N LEU A 15 14.45 -6.16 -8.20
CA LEU A 15 15.36 -6.35 -7.07
C LEU A 15 16.55 -7.23 -7.48
N ASP A 16 17.65 -6.57 -7.86
CA ASP A 16 18.89 -7.22 -8.24
C ASP A 16 19.66 -7.73 -7.01
N ARG A 17 20.27 -8.90 -7.14
CA ARG A 17 21.21 -9.46 -6.17
C ARG A 17 22.37 -8.51 -5.88
N ALA A 18 22.88 -7.78 -6.86
CA ALA A 18 23.96 -6.82 -6.64
C ALA A 18 23.57 -5.75 -5.60
N ILE A 19 22.33 -5.25 -5.65
CA ILE A 19 21.80 -4.26 -4.70
C ILE A 19 21.73 -4.86 -3.30
N VAL A 20 21.14 -6.06 -3.17
CA VAL A 20 21.00 -6.75 -1.87
C VAL A 20 22.35 -7.05 -1.24
N GLU A 21 23.29 -7.59 -2.01
CA GLU A 21 24.64 -7.96 -1.55
C GLU A 21 25.45 -6.73 -1.16
N SER A 22 25.41 -5.67 -1.98
CA SER A 22 26.12 -4.42 -1.71
C SER A 22 25.64 -3.78 -0.40
N LEU A 23 24.32 -3.67 -0.22
CA LEU A 23 23.77 -3.09 0.99
C LEU A 23 24.04 -3.96 2.23
N ARG A 24 23.84 -5.28 2.11
CA ARG A 24 24.16 -6.23 3.19
C ARG A 24 25.61 -6.08 3.62
N ASN A 25 26.56 -6.06 2.69
CA ASN A 25 27.98 -5.94 3.00
C ASN A 25 28.30 -4.57 3.63
N ALA A 26 27.72 -3.48 3.13
CA ALA A 26 27.92 -2.14 3.67
C ALA A 26 27.43 -1.98 5.12
N TRP A 27 26.37 -2.71 5.49
CA TRP A 27 25.81 -2.69 6.85
C TRP A 27 26.27 -3.83 7.75
N GLY A 28 27.21 -4.67 7.29
CA GLY A 28 27.66 -5.85 8.03
C GLY A 28 26.51 -6.82 8.33
N GLY A 29 25.58 -6.96 7.39
CA GLY A 29 24.42 -7.83 7.53
C GLY A 29 24.75 -9.32 7.40
N GLY A 30 24.00 -10.16 8.11
CA GLY A 30 24.05 -11.62 7.96
C GLY A 30 23.41 -12.10 6.66
N ASP A 31 23.36 -13.42 6.43
CA ASP A 31 22.93 -14.01 5.16
C ASP A 31 21.60 -13.46 4.62
N ALA A 32 21.60 -13.18 3.32
CA ALA A 32 20.41 -12.71 2.63
C ALA A 32 19.45 -13.88 2.34
N ARG A 33 18.19 -13.70 2.72
CA ARG A 33 17.09 -14.60 2.42
C ARG A 33 16.20 -13.97 1.35
N TRP A 34 16.13 -14.60 0.19
CA TRP A 34 15.14 -14.25 -0.83
C TRP A 34 13.78 -14.79 -0.42
N LEU A 35 12.80 -13.89 -0.33
CA LEU A 35 11.40 -14.24 -0.06
C LEU A 35 10.67 -14.49 -1.38
N ASP A 36 10.99 -13.69 -2.39
CA ASP A 36 10.50 -13.81 -3.75
C ASP A 36 11.57 -13.25 -4.72
N PRO A 37 12.20 -14.08 -5.57
CA PRO A 37 13.28 -13.65 -6.46
C PRO A 37 12.90 -12.44 -7.34
N GLY A 38 13.71 -11.39 -7.30
CA GLY A 38 13.46 -10.15 -8.05
C GLY A 38 12.41 -9.23 -7.42
N ILE A 39 11.71 -9.65 -6.37
CA ILE A 39 10.67 -8.85 -5.71
C ILE A 39 11.06 -8.51 -4.28
N ALA A 40 11.48 -9.49 -3.49
CA ALA A 40 11.67 -9.33 -2.06
C ALA A 40 12.84 -10.15 -1.50
N ALA A 41 13.70 -9.48 -0.75
CA ALA A 41 14.77 -10.11 0.02
C ALA A 41 14.92 -9.46 1.39
N GLU A 42 15.41 -10.21 2.36
CA GLU A 42 15.70 -9.69 3.70
C GLU A 42 17.02 -10.21 4.25
N PHE A 43 17.63 -9.44 5.15
CA PHE A 43 18.81 -9.86 5.92
C PHE A 43 18.81 -9.21 7.31
N ALA A 44 19.57 -9.79 8.24
CA ALA A 44 19.67 -9.27 9.60
C ALA A 44 20.83 -8.29 9.74
N VAL A 45 20.65 -7.26 10.55
CA VAL A 45 21.72 -6.33 11.00
C VAL A 45 21.68 -6.20 12.52
N GLU A 46 22.83 -6.03 13.16
CA GLU A 46 22.90 -5.98 14.63
C GLU A 46 22.27 -4.72 15.21
N ALA A 47 22.57 -3.57 14.61
CA ALA A 47 22.11 -2.26 15.04
C ALA A 47 21.43 -1.50 13.88
N MET A 48 20.64 -0.50 14.23
CA MET A 48 20.02 0.40 13.26
C MET A 48 21.12 1.22 12.56
N PRO A 49 21.26 1.14 11.22
CA PRO A 49 22.26 1.93 10.51
C PRO A 49 21.99 3.43 10.62
N ILE A 50 23.04 4.20 10.87
CA ILE A 50 22.94 5.67 11.04
C ILE A 50 22.58 6.33 9.71
N ASN A 51 23.15 5.84 8.60
CA ASN A 51 22.93 6.36 7.25
C ASN A 51 21.66 5.81 6.57
N ARG A 52 20.77 5.12 7.29
CA ARG A 52 19.59 4.45 6.71
C ARG A 52 18.71 5.36 5.85
N TRP A 53 18.58 6.65 6.20
CA TRP A 53 17.75 7.59 5.46
C TRP A 53 18.37 8.00 4.12
N GLN A 54 19.69 8.21 4.09
CA GLN A 54 20.43 8.46 2.86
C GLN A 54 20.34 7.25 1.91
N VAL A 55 20.48 6.04 2.47
CA VAL A 55 20.33 4.79 1.70
C VAL A 55 18.89 4.64 1.22
N TRP A 56 17.90 4.89 2.07
CA TRP A 56 16.49 4.83 1.72
C TRP A 56 16.18 5.73 0.52
N GLU A 57 16.61 6.99 0.56
CA GLU A 57 16.44 7.96 -0.53
C GLU A 57 17.11 7.49 -1.82
N SER A 58 18.34 6.96 -1.72
CA SER A 58 19.06 6.41 -2.88
C SER A 58 18.31 5.22 -3.49
N LEU A 59 17.74 4.33 -2.67
CA LEU A 59 16.96 3.18 -3.13
C LEU A 59 15.63 3.59 -3.76
N GLN A 60 15.03 4.73 -3.37
CA GLN A 60 13.83 5.26 -4.02
C GLN A 60 14.08 5.56 -5.51
N THR A 61 15.27 6.03 -5.87
CA THR A 61 15.64 6.28 -7.28
C THR A 61 15.67 4.98 -8.11
N LEU A 62 15.91 3.85 -7.45
CA LEU A 62 15.90 2.52 -8.03
C LEU A 62 14.53 1.83 -7.94
N ARG A 63 13.51 2.52 -7.39
CA ARG A 63 12.18 1.98 -7.09
C ARG A 63 12.22 0.75 -6.17
N VAL A 64 13.14 0.78 -5.21
CA VAL A 64 13.27 -0.24 -4.17
C VAL A 64 12.83 0.37 -2.85
N ASP A 65 11.81 -0.24 -2.23
CA ASP A 65 11.40 0.09 -0.88
C ASP A 65 12.35 -0.56 0.13
N LEU A 66 12.64 0.17 1.21
CA LEU A 66 13.50 -0.28 2.28
C LEU A 66 12.76 -0.18 3.61
N VAL A 67 12.62 -1.31 4.29
CA VAL A 67 11.98 -1.43 5.61
C VAL A 67 13.00 -1.94 6.62
N LEU A 68 13.12 -1.26 7.76
CA LEU A 68 13.89 -1.73 8.90
C LEU A 68 12.97 -1.88 10.11
N GLN A 69 12.97 -3.08 10.68
CA GLN A 69 12.12 -3.41 11.82
C GLN A 69 12.87 -4.27 12.84
N ALA A 70 12.51 -4.14 14.13
CA ALA A 70 13.09 -4.98 15.17
C ALA A 70 12.79 -6.47 14.87
N ALA A 71 13.80 -7.33 14.98
CA ALA A 71 13.60 -8.76 14.70
C ALA A 71 12.62 -9.41 15.69
N LYS A 72 12.68 -8.99 16.96
CA LYS A 72 11.80 -9.47 18.02
C LYS A 72 10.37 -8.99 17.80
N GLY A 73 9.42 -9.92 17.76
CA GLY A 73 7.98 -9.61 17.68
C GLY A 73 7.49 -9.12 16.32
N ARG A 74 8.29 -9.23 15.25
CA ARG A 74 7.87 -8.85 13.89
C ARG A 74 6.80 -9.76 13.27
N LYS A 75 6.75 -11.03 13.68
CA LYS A 75 5.72 -11.98 13.25
C LYS A 75 4.42 -11.67 13.99
N LYS A 76 3.55 -10.88 13.36
CA LYS A 76 2.23 -10.54 13.89
C LYS A 76 1.23 -11.66 13.62
N ARG A 77 0.16 -11.70 14.41
CA ARG A 77 -0.91 -12.72 14.31
C ARG A 77 -2.24 -12.16 13.78
N LEU A 78 -2.34 -10.84 13.65
CA LEU A 78 -3.51 -10.13 13.18
C LEU A 78 -3.05 -9.03 12.22
N LEU A 79 -3.71 -8.95 11.07
CA LEU A 79 -3.60 -7.88 10.09
C LEU A 79 -4.97 -7.23 9.99
N ILE A 80 -5.04 -5.92 10.22
CA ILE A 80 -6.20 -5.10 9.91
C ILE A 80 -5.73 -4.19 8.79
N ALA A 81 -6.45 -4.22 7.68
CA ALA A 81 -6.15 -3.41 6.50
C ALA A 81 -7.39 -2.58 6.19
N ASP A 82 -7.15 -1.38 5.66
CA ASP A 82 -8.19 -0.60 5.03
C ASP A 82 -8.72 -1.33 3.78
N MET A 83 -9.92 -0.98 3.33
CA MET A 83 -10.55 -1.63 2.19
C MET A 83 -10.21 -0.91 0.89
N ASP A 84 -10.71 0.32 0.76
CA ASP A 84 -10.62 1.12 -0.46
C ASP A 84 -9.15 1.52 -0.71
N SER A 85 -8.73 1.45 -1.97
CA SER A 85 -7.33 1.69 -2.39
C SER A 85 -6.25 0.88 -1.64
N THR A 86 -6.63 -0.18 -0.92
CA THR A 86 -5.73 -1.01 -0.11
C THR A 86 -5.94 -2.50 -0.37
N MET A 87 -7.11 -3.05 -0.02
CA MET A 87 -7.46 -4.45 -0.32
C MET A 87 -8.16 -4.58 -1.67
N ILE A 88 -8.82 -3.52 -2.12
CA ILE A 88 -9.37 -3.37 -3.46
C ILE A 88 -8.75 -2.16 -4.16
N GLN A 89 -8.82 -2.11 -5.48
CA GLN A 89 -8.23 -1.02 -6.27
C GLN A 89 -9.14 0.20 -6.41
N GLN A 90 -10.40 0.10 -5.98
CA GLN A 90 -11.45 1.13 -6.16
C GLN A 90 -11.74 1.87 -4.86
N GLU A 91 -12.42 3.00 -5.00
CA GLU A 91 -13.15 3.72 -3.94
C GLU A 91 -14.64 3.38 -4.07
N CYS A 92 -15.22 2.65 -3.10
CA CYS A 92 -16.54 2.05 -3.29
C CYS A 92 -17.66 3.09 -3.46
N ILE A 93 -17.57 4.20 -2.72
CA ILE A 93 -18.57 5.28 -2.79
C ILE A 93 -18.53 5.98 -4.15
N ASP A 94 -17.34 6.15 -4.73
CA ASP A 94 -17.18 6.76 -6.05
C ASP A 94 -17.79 5.88 -7.14
N GLU A 95 -17.65 4.54 -7.04
CA GLU A 95 -18.28 3.62 -7.99
C GLU A 95 -19.82 3.61 -7.87
N LEU A 96 -20.37 3.72 -6.66
CA LEU A 96 -21.82 3.89 -6.47
C LEU A 96 -22.31 5.25 -7.02
N ALA A 97 -21.52 6.30 -6.85
CA ALA A 97 -21.83 7.63 -7.37
C ALA A 97 -21.82 7.69 -8.89
N ASN A 98 -20.93 6.92 -9.54
CA ASN A 98 -20.91 6.76 -10.99
C ASN A 98 -22.22 6.16 -11.52
N GLU A 99 -22.75 5.12 -10.85
CA GLU A 99 -24.06 4.52 -11.20
C GLU A 99 -25.23 5.48 -10.95
N ALA A 100 -25.11 6.38 -9.96
CA ALA A 100 -26.08 7.44 -9.68
C ALA A 100 -25.94 8.68 -10.60
N GLY A 101 -24.94 8.72 -11.48
CA GLY A 101 -24.68 9.87 -12.37
C GLY A 101 -24.10 11.10 -11.67
N VAL A 102 -23.63 10.96 -10.42
CA VAL A 102 -23.06 12.04 -9.58
C VAL A 102 -21.58 11.83 -9.26
N GLY A 103 -20.92 10.89 -9.94
CA GLY A 103 -19.53 10.48 -9.69
C GLY A 103 -18.52 11.63 -9.62
N ALA A 104 -18.55 12.55 -10.59
CA ALA A 104 -17.63 13.69 -10.62
C ALA A 104 -17.77 14.61 -9.39
N HIS A 105 -18.98 14.76 -8.86
CA HIS A 105 -19.23 15.57 -7.66
C HIS A 105 -18.67 14.87 -6.42
N VAL A 106 -18.96 13.57 -6.28
CA VAL A 106 -18.49 12.75 -5.17
C VAL A 106 -16.96 12.67 -5.14
N ALA A 107 -16.32 12.44 -6.29
CA ALA A 107 -14.86 12.40 -6.42
C ALA A 107 -14.21 13.72 -5.98
N GLY A 108 -14.84 14.87 -6.29
CA GLY A 108 -14.39 16.18 -5.83
C GLY A 108 -14.44 16.32 -4.30
N ILE A 109 -15.49 15.81 -3.66
CA ILE A 109 -15.60 15.79 -2.18
C ILE A 109 -14.56 14.83 -1.58
N THR A 110 -14.38 13.63 -2.17
CA THR A 110 -13.39 12.64 -1.74
C THR A 110 -11.97 13.23 -1.77
N ALA A 111 -11.58 13.89 -2.85
CA ALA A 111 -10.26 14.52 -2.97
C ALA A 111 -10.02 15.60 -1.90
N ARG A 112 -11.01 16.45 -1.64
CA ARG A 112 -10.93 17.49 -0.60
C ARG A 112 -10.81 16.89 0.80
N ALA A 113 -11.57 15.82 1.08
CA ALA A 113 -11.47 15.12 2.36
C ALA A 113 -10.09 14.48 2.56
N MET A 114 -9.54 13.82 1.54
CA MET A 114 -8.20 13.22 1.60
C MET A 114 -7.08 14.26 1.74
N ASN A 115 -7.27 15.48 1.20
CA ASN A 115 -6.35 16.60 1.39
C ASN A 115 -6.49 17.26 2.78
N GLY A 116 -7.45 16.84 3.61
CA GLY A 116 -7.73 17.44 4.91
C GLY A 116 -8.48 18.79 4.85
N GLU A 117 -9.10 19.12 3.71
CA GLU A 117 -9.88 20.35 3.52
C GLU A 117 -11.32 20.24 4.03
N LEU A 118 -11.80 19.01 4.24
CA LEU A 118 -13.11 18.71 4.81
C LEU A 118 -12.95 17.72 5.96
N ASP A 119 -13.79 17.87 6.98
CA ASP A 119 -13.92 16.84 8.02
C ASP A 119 -14.42 15.53 7.41
N PHE A 120 -13.89 14.41 7.89
CA PHE A 120 -14.22 13.09 7.36
C PHE A 120 -15.71 12.75 7.51
N GLU A 121 -16.32 13.06 8.66
CA GLU A 121 -17.72 12.73 8.91
C GLU A 121 -18.64 13.55 8.00
N ASP A 122 -18.38 14.85 7.89
CA ASP A 122 -19.16 15.74 7.02
C ASP A 122 -19.02 15.34 5.55
N ALA A 123 -17.80 15.08 5.09
CA ALA A 123 -17.55 14.61 3.72
C ALA A 123 -18.22 13.26 3.44
N LEU A 124 -18.25 12.35 4.41
CA LEU A 124 -18.95 11.07 4.27
C LEU A 124 -20.47 11.26 4.18
N ARG A 125 -21.06 12.09 5.06
CA ARG A 125 -22.49 12.40 5.05
C ARG A 125 -22.92 13.06 3.74
N GLU A 126 -22.12 13.99 3.23
CA GLU A 126 -22.39 14.67 1.96
C GLU A 126 -22.37 13.67 0.80
N ARG A 127 -21.31 12.88 0.67
CA ARG A 127 -21.19 11.87 -0.41
C ARG A 127 -22.31 10.84 -0.38
N VAL A 128 -22.62 10.29 0.80
CA VAL A 128 -23.71 9.32 0.95
C VAL A 128 -25.08 9.95 0.67
N GLY A 129 -25.27 11.22 1.06
CA GLY A 129 -26.49 11.96 0.79
C GLY A 129 -26.80 12.10 -0.71
N LEU A 130 -25.77 12.18 -1.56
CA LEU A 130 -25.88 12.24 -3.01
C LEU A 130 -26.36 10.93 -3.64
N LEU A 131 -26.30 9.81 -2.91
CA LEU A 131 -26.76 8.49 -3.37
C LEU A 131 -28.26 8.25 -3.10
N ARG A 132 -29.00 9.27 -2.62
CA ARG A 132 -30.42 9.15 -2.28
C ARG A 132 -31.25 8.67 -3.48
N GLY A 133 -31.99 7.59 -3.28
CA GLY A 133 -32.87 7.01 -4.29
C GLY A 133 -32.20 5.98 -5.20
N LEU A 134 -30.89 5.76 -5.05
CA LEU A 134 -30.20 4.66 -5.72
C LEU A 134 -30.71 3.32 -5.20
N SER A 135 -31.00 2.38 -6.11
CA SER A 135 -31.45 1.03 -5.74
C SER A 135 -30.33 0.26 -5.04
N GLU A 136 -30.65 -0.47 -3.98
CA GLU A 136 -29.71 -1.38 -3.30
C GLU A 136 -29.09 -2.41 -4.25
N SER A 137 -29.84 -2.83 -5.29
CA SER A 137 -29.36 -3.78 -6.31
C SER A 137 -28.07 -3.32 -7.01
N VAL A 138 -27.82 -2.00 -7.04
CA VAL A 138 -26.60 -1.41 -7.59
C VAL A 138 -25.35 -1.84 -6.83
N ILE A 139 -25.43 -2.09 -5.52
CA ILE A 139 -24.29 -2.59 -4.73
C ILE A 139 -23.80 -3.92 -5.30
N THR A 140 -24.72 -4.83 -5.63
CA THR A 140 -24.37 -6.13 -6.22
C THR A 140 -23.76 -5.96 -7.61
N THR A 141 -24.27 -5.03 -8.41
CA THR A 141 -23.72 -4.69 -9.72
C THR A 141 -22.28 -4.16 -9.60
N VAL A 142 -22.03 -3.21 -8.69
CA VAL A 142 -20.68 -2.64 -8.47
C VAL A 142 -19.70 -3.71 -8.02
N ILE A 143 -20.08 -4.53 -7.03
CA ILE A 143 -19.24 -5.64 -6.54
C ILE A 143 -18.85 -6.59 -7.68
N ARG A 144 -19.82 -6.94 -8.54
CA ARG A 144 -19.60 -7.88 -9.64
C ARG A 144 -18.76 -7.29 -10.77
N ASP A 145 -19.04 -6.05 -11.15
CA ASP A 145 -18.58 -5.51 -12.44
C ASP A 145 -17.39 -4.55 -12.32
N ARG A 146 -17.15 -3.99 -11.12
CA ARG A 146 -16.17 -2.90 -10.92
C ARG A 146 -15.10 -3.23 -9.89
N ILE A 147 -15.41 -4.02 -8.86
CA ILE A 147 -14.48 -4.28 -7.76
C ILE A 147 -13.43 -5.31 -8.17
N THR A 148 -12.18 -4.95 -7.95
CA THR A 148 -11.01 -5.78 -8.22
C THR A 148 -10.09 -5.77 -7.00
N LEU A 149 -9.59 -6.94 -6.62
CA LEU A 149 -8.65 -7.06 -5.51
C LEU A 149 -7.32 -6.40 -5.86
N MET A 150 -6.69 -5.77 -4.87
CA MET A 150 -5.32 -5.29 -4.97
C MET A 150 -4.38 -6.47 -5.26
N PRO A 151 -3.33 -6.32 -6.09
CA PRO A 151 -2.31 -7.35 -6.25
C PRO A 151 -1.75 -7.79 -4.89
N GLY A 152 -1.83 -9.10 -4.62
CA GLY A 152 -1.44 -9.68 -3.32
C GLY A 152 -2.53 -9.67 -2.24
N GLY A 153 -3.73 -9.15 -2.52
CA GLY A 153 -4.87 -9.12 -1.59
C GLY A 153 -5.67 -10.43 -1.48
N ARG A 154 -5.15 -11.55 -2.01
CA ARG A 154 -5.77 -12.89 -1.98
C ARG A 154 -5.12 -13.79 -0.94
#